data_AF-A0A931CUR7-F1
#
_entry.id   AF-A0A931CUR7-F1
#
_cell.length_a   1.000
_cell.length_b   1.000
_cell.length_c   1.000
_cell.angle_alpha   90.00
_cell.angle_beta   90.00
_cell.angle_gamma   90.00
#
_symmetry.space_group_name_H-M   'P 1'
#
loop_
_entity.id
_entity.type
_entity.pdbx_description
1 polymer ?
#
loop_
_entity_poly.entity_id
_entity_poly.type
_entity_poly.pdbx_seq_one_letter_code
_entity_poly.pdbx_strand_id
1 'polypeptide(L)'
;MIQSILMMGGLGVVIGTALVIASKAFYVYEDPKVLAIDDVLPGANCGGCGMPGCTANAQAIVAGKASVNSCVAAGDDVAQAIAAIMGVSVAEKEPEFAAPGCYYGNNKADLNYAYQGIRDCRAAAMLLGGMKVCHIGCLGLGTCVTACMFNALSMGPDGLPVVDQEKCTGCGACEKICPKNIIRLTSVTRRIIREYTVQDCTTPCQRACPSGLDIRKYVGLIQEGDYAGSLAVIKERMPFPSVISRICPALCEFDCRRLLQDETVAINDLKRFVCDYERKQSQRIQPYKAPATDKNVAVIGGGVEGLAAAYFTARLGHAATVFEKTEVLGGILRTAIARERLTMDLLDWDIQGIQDLGVTF
;
A
#
# COMPACT_ATOMS: atom_id res chain seq x y z
N MET A 1 -57.02 -24.17 -49.03
CA MET A 1 -56.89 -23.93 -47.57
C MET A 1 -56.12 -25.03 -46.86
N ILE A 2 -56.50 -26.31 -46.99
CA ILE A 2 -55.81 -27.43 -46.28
C ILE A 2 -54.32 -27.55 -46.65
N GLN A 3 -53.96 -27.39 -47.93
CA GLN A 3 -52.55 -27.42 -48.37
C GLN A 3 -51.70 -26.28 -47.75
N SER A 4 -52.25 -25.08 -47.63
CA SER A 4 -51.57 -23.92 -47.04
C SER A 4 -51.30 -24.12 -45.55
N ILE A 5 -52.28 -24.71 -44.84
CA ILE A 5 -52.17 -25.06 -43.42
C ILE A 5 -51.11 -26.16 -43.22
N LEU A 6 -51.07 -27.17 -44.09
CA LEU A 6 -50.07 -28.23 -44.06
C LEU A 6 -48.65 -27.73 -44.36
N MET A 7 -48.48 -26.84 -45.35
CA MET A 7 -47.16 -26.27 -45.65
C MET A 7 -46.65 -25.35 -44.53
N MET A 8 -47.49 -24.45 -44.01
CA MET A 8 -47.07 -23.57 -42.92
C MET A 8 -46.87 -24.33 -41.61
N GLY A 9 -47.72 -25.30 -41.30
CA GLY A 9 -47.57 -26.16 -40.12
C GLY A 9 -46.33 -27.06 -40.22
N GLY A 10 -46.08 -27.68 -41.37
CA GLY A 10 -44.90 -28.50 -41.62
C GLY A 10 -43.60 -27.70 -41.53
N LEU A 11 -43.55 -26.50 -42.12
CA LEU A 11 -42.40 -25.61 -42.02
C LEU A 11 -42.16 -25.18 -40.57
N GLY A 12 -43.21 -24.87 -39.82
CA GLY A 12 -43.12 -24.52 -38.39
C GLY A 12 -42.54 -25.66 -37.54
N VAL A 13 -42.97 -26.91 -37.79
CA VAL A 13 -42.41 -28.09 -37.11
C VAL A 13 -40.94 -28.30 -37.48
N VAL A 14 -40.57 -28.15 -38.75
CA VAL A 14 -39.18 -28.30 -39.21
C VAL A 14 -38.27 -27.25 -38.56
N ILE A 15 -38.67 -25.98 -38.59
CA ILE A 15 -37.89 -24.88 -37.99
C ILE A 15 -37.83 -25.03 -36.47
N GLY A 16 -38.96 -25.36 -35.82
CA GLY A 16 -39.00 -25.57 -34.37
C GLY A 16 -38.11 -26.73 -33.93
N THR A 17 -38.12 -27.83 -34.67
CA THR A 17 -37.25 -28.99 -34.40
C THR A 17 -35.78 -28.64 -34.60
N ALA A 18 -35.45 -27.90 -35.67
CA ALA A 18 -34.09 -27.42 -35.90
C ALA A 18 -33.60 -26.49 -34.78
N LEU A 19 -34.45 -25.60 -34.26
CA LEU A 19 -34.13 -24.71 -33.14
C LEU A 19 -33.91 -25.47 -31.83
N VAL A 20 -34.71 -26.51 -31.54
CA VAL A 20 -34.52 -27.35 -30.35
C VAL A 20 -33.22 -28.15 -30.44
N ILE A 21 -32.92 -28.71 -31.62
CA ILE A 21 -31.65 -29.41 -31.85
C ILE A 21 -30.48 -28.45 -31.69
N ALA A 22 -30.54 -27.26 -32.29
CA ALA A 22 -29.52 -26.24 -32.13
C ALA A 22 -29.36 -25.81 -30.66
N SER A 23 -30.47 -25.57 -29.96
CA SER A 23 -30.46 -25.18 -28.54
C SER A 23 -29.80 -26.23 -27.64
N LYS A 24 -30.05 -27.53 -27.89
CA LYS A 24 -29.37 -28.60 -27.15
C LYS A 24 -27.93 -28.80 -27.59
N ALA A 25 -27.63 -28.70 -28.88
CA ALA A 25 -26.28 -28.86 -29.42
C ALA A 25 -25.32 -27.75 -28.93
N PHE A 26 -25.85 -26.55 -28.73
CA PHE A 26 -25.10 -25.39 -28.23
C PHE A 26 -25.38 -25.07 -26.75
N TYR A 27 -26.02 -25.97 -26.00
CA TYR A 27 -26.21 -25.77 -24.57
C TYR A 27 -24.85 -25.80 -23.87
N VAL A 28 -24.44 -24.66 -23.33
CA VAL A 28 -23.26 -24.54 -22.48
C VAL A 28 -23.71 -24.73 -21.05
N TYR A 29 -23.20 -25.75 -20.37
CA TYR A 29 -23.47 -25.97 -18.95
C TYR A 29 -22.78 -24.86 -18.14
N GLU A 30 -23.57 -24.01 -17.50
CA GLU A 30 -23.09 -23.02 -16.53
C GLU A 30 -23.26 -23.58 -15.12
N ASP A 31 -22.17 -23.59 -14.35
CA ASP A 31 -22.20 -24.03 -12.96
C ASP A 31 -23.06 -23.04 -12.14
N PRO A 32 -24.10 -23.51 -11.42
CA PRO A 32 -24.97 -22.66 -10.61
C PRO A 32 -24.20 -21.80 -9.59
N LYS A 33 -23.05 -22.28 -9.10
CA LYS A 33 -22.21 -21.51 -8.18
C LYS A 33 -21.50 -20.36 -8.86
N VAL A 34 -21.11 -20.53 -10.13
CA VAL A 34 -20.47 -19.46 -10.91
C VAL A 34 -21.45 -18.32 -11.12
N LEU A 35 -22.69 -18.64 -11.49
CA LEU A 35 -23.77 -17.65 -11.65
C LEU A 35 -24.04 -16.90 -10.33
N ALA A 36 -24.20 -17.64 -9.23
CA ALA A 36 -24.45 -17.05 -7.92
C ALA A 36 -23.31 -16.11 -7.47
N ILE A 37 -22.06 -16.44 -7.77
CA ILE A 37 -20.91 -15.57 -7.44
C ILE A 37 -20.83 -14.38 -8.39
N ASP A 38 -21.11 -14.56 -9.69
CA ASP A 38 -21.05 -13.47 -10.67
C ASP A 38 -22.10 -12.39 -10.39
N ASP A 39 -23.30 -12.78 -9.95
CA ASP A 39 -24.38 -11.86 -9.54
C ASP A 39 -24.02 -11.00 -8.33
N VAL A 40 -23.15 -11.52 -7.46
CA VAL A 40 -22.70 -10.83 -6.23
C VAL A 40 -21.48 -9.94 -6.52
N LEU A 41 -20.74 -10.19 -7.60
CA LEU A 41 -19.59 -9.38 -7.98
C LEU A 41 -20.03 -8.01 -8.52
N PRO A 42 -19.18 -6.95 -8.40
CA PRO A 42 -19.55 -5.60 -8.83
C PRO A 42 -19.79 -5.41 -10.34
N GLY A 43 -19.62 -6.43 -11.18
CA GLY A 43 -19.74 -6.34 -12.64
C GLY A 43 -18.74 -5.41 -13.35
N ALA A 44 -17.75 -4.86 -12.63
CA ALA A 44 -16.86 -3.82 -13.14
C ALA A 44 -15.88 -4.28 -14.22
N ASN A 45 -15.60 -5.59 -14.32
CA ASN A 45 -14.69 -6.20 -15.32
C ASN A 45 -13.32 -5.50 -15.45
N CYS A 46 -12.80 -4.93 -14.35
CA CYS A 46 -11.60 -4.09 -14.36
C CYS A 46 -10.26 -4.86 -14.40
N GLY A 47 -10.29 -6.18 -14.24
CA GLY A 47 -9.09 -7.02 -14.19
C GLY A 47 -8.15 -6.80 -13.00
N GLY A 48 -8.62 -6.10 -11.96
CA GLY A 48 -7.84 -5.82 -10.76
C GLY A 48 -7.46 -7.07 -9.96
N CYS A 49 -8.32 -8.10 -9.96
CA CYS A 49 -8.05 -9.39 -9.33
C CYS A 49 -7.07 -10.29 -10.12
N GLY A 50 -6.61 -9.84 -11.30
CA GLY A 50 -5.76 -10.63 -12.20
C GLY A 50 -6.53 -11.51 -13.18
N MET A 51 -7.86 -11.55 -13.10
CA MET A 51 -8.73 -12.27 -14.05
C MET A 51 -9.26 -11.34 -15.14
N PRO A 52 -9.56 -11.83 -16.36
CA PRO A 52 -10.04 -10.99 -17.47
C PRO A 52 -11.38 -10.29 -17.23
N GLY A 53 -12.20 -10.76 -16.28
CA GLY A 53 -13.53 -10.21 -15.97
C GLY A 53 -14.14 -10.84 -14.72
N CYS A 54 -15.34 -10.38 -14.35
CA CYS A 54 -16.08 -10.84 -13.17
C CYS A 54 -16.45 -12.32 -13.29
N THR A 55 -17.01 -12.74 -14.42
CA THR A 55 -17.38 -14.15 -14.64
C THR A 55 -16.16 -15.07 -14.63
N ALA A 56 -15.03 -14.62 -15.18
CA ALA A 56 -13.77 -15.36 -15.11
C ALA A 56 -13.24 -15.47 -13.67
N ASN A 57 -13.44 -14.43 -12.85
CA ASN A 57 -13.12 -14.48 -11.43
C ASN A 57 -14.05 -15.45 -10.68
N ALA A 58 -15.36 -15.42 -10.95
CA ALA A 58 -16.33 -16.36 -10.38
C ALA A 58 -15.95 -17.81 -10.70
N GLN A 59 -15.62 -18.11 -11.97
CA GLN A 59 -15.11 -19.42 -12.38
C GLN A 59 -13.81 -19.81 -11.65
N ALA A 60 -12.88 -18.87 -11.48
CA ALA A 60 -11.64 -19.12 -10.76
C ALA A 60 -11.86 -19.40 -9.26
N ILE A 61 -12.82 -18.72 -8.63
CA ILE A 61 -13.21 -18.94 -7.23
C ILE A 61 -13.80 -20.35 -7.07
N VAL A 62 -14.76 -20.73 -7.92
CA VAL A 62 -15.38 -22.07 -7.87
C VAL A 62 -14.34 -23.16 -8.13
N ALA A 63 -13.39 -22.92 -9.04
CA ALA A 63 -12.30 -23.85 -9.34
C ALA A 63 -11.19 -23.88 -8.26
N GLY A 64 -11.30 -23.09 -7.17
CA GLY A 64 -10.28 -23.00 -6.12
C GLY A 64 -8.96 -22.34 -6.56
N LYS A 65 -8.95 -21.66 -7.71
CA LYS A 65 -7.78 -20.95 -8.25
C LYS A 65 -7.69 -19.49 -7.76
N ALA A 66 -8.78 -18.97 -7.20
CA ALA A 66 -8.84 -17.64 -6.59
C ALA A 66 -9.52 -17.73 -5.22
N SER A 67 -9.13 -16.85 -4.29
CA SER A 67 -9.77 -16.74 -2.98
C SER A 67 -11.15 -16.08 -3.09
N VAL A 68 -12.01 -16.31 -2.10
CA VAL A 68 -13.36 -15.70 -2.04
C VAL A 68 -13.34 -14.17 -1.91
N ASN A 69 -12.22 -13.60 -1.48
CA ASN A 69 -11.95 -12.16 -1.44
C ASN A 69 -10.99 -11.69 -2.55
N SER A 70 -10.91 -12.40 -3.67
CA SER A 70 -10.01 -12.03 -4.78
C SER A 70 -10.38 -10.70 -5.43
N CYS A 71 -11.64 -10.27 -5.32
CA CYS A 71 -12.12 -9.04 -5.93
C CYS A 71 -11.60 -7.82 -5.16
N VAL A 72 -10.56 -7.18 -5.70
CA VAL A 72 -10.00 -5.94 -5.16
C VAL A 72 -10.96 -4.75 -5.21
N ALA A 73 -11.96 -4.79 -6.09
CA ALA A 73 -12.92 -3.70 -6.30
C ALA A 73 -14.13 -3.78 -5.37
N ALA A 74 -14.23 -4.83 -4.56
CA ALA A 74 -15.36 -5.09 -3.69
C ALA A 74 -14.97 -4.99 -2.21
N GLY A 75 -15.94 -4.67 -1.36
CA GLY A 75 -15.75 -4.63 0.09
C GLY A 75 -15.85 -6.01 0.73
N ASP A 76 -15.74 -6.03 2.06
CA ASP A 76 -15.82 -7.24 2.87
C ASP A 76 -17.20 -7.90 2.81
N ASP A 77 -18.25 -7.12 2.53
CA ASP A 77 -19.63 -7.58 2.34
C ASP A 77 -19.75 -8.58 1.18
N VAL A 78 -19.15 -8.25 0.03
CA VAL A 78 -19.12 -9.12 -1.15
C VAL A 78 -18.28 -10.37 -0.86
N ALA A 79 -17.14 -10.22 -0.19
CA ALA A 79 -16.31 -11.36 0.17
C ALA A 79 -17.04 -12.35 1.09
N GLN A 80 -17.80 -11.85 2.07
CA GLN A 80 -18.62 -12.67 2.97
C GLN A 80 -19.76 -13.38 2.23
N ALA A 81 -20.43 -12.69 1.29
CA ALA A 81 -21.47 -13.30 0.47
C ALA A 81 -20.92 -14.44 -0.40
N ILE A 82 -19.77 -14.23 -1.06
CA ILE A 82 -19.08 -15.27 -1.85
C ILE A 82 -18.65 -16.44 -0.96
N ALA A 83 -18.14 -16.15 0.23
CA ALA A 83 -17.72 -17.17 1.20
C ALA A 83 -18.89 -18.03 1.69
N ALA A 84 -20.07 -17.44 1.91
CA ALA A 84 -21.29 -18.17 2.23
C ALA A 84 -21.72 -19.12 1.08
N ILE A 85 -21.59 -18.68 -0.18
CA ILE A 85 -21.87 -19.53 -1.35
C ILE A 85 -20.88 -20.70 -1.45
N MET A 86 -19.60 -20.43 -1.16
CA MET A 86 -18.53 -21.43 -1.23
C MET A 86 -18.44 -22.34 0.01
N GLY A 87 -19.08 -21.97 1.12
CA GLY A 87 -19.02 -22.69 2.39
C GLY A 87 -17.64 -22.62 3.06
N VAL A 88 -16.89 -21.53 2.85
CA VAL A 88 -15.55 -21.33 3.41
C VAL A 88 -15.50 -20.07 4.28
N SER A 89 -14.50 -19.95 5.16
CA SER A 89 -14.25 -18.71 5.88
C SER A 89 -13.45 -17.72 5.03
N VAL A 90 -13.72 -16.41 5.20
CA VAL A 90 -12.94 -15.35 4.56
C VAL A 90 -11.63 -15.20 5.32
N ALA A 91 -10.50 -15.42 4.65
CA ALA A 91 -9.21 -14.98 5.18
C ALA A 91 -9.07 -13.48 4.92
N GLU A 92 -8.90 -12.67 5.96
CA GLU A 92 -8.65 -11.24 5.79
C GLU A 92 -7.40 -11.00 4.94
N LYS A 93 -7.54 -10.12 3.94
CA LYS A 93 -6.43 -9.67 3.09
C LYS A 93 -6.13 -8.23 3.45
N GLU A 94 -4.87 -7.96 3.75
CA GLU A 94 -4.42 -6.60 4.00
C GLU A 94 -4.66 -5.71 2.77
N PRO A 95 -5.24 -4.51 2.93
CA PRO A 95 -5.44 -3.60 1.82
C PRO A 95 -4.10 -3.15 1.24
N GLU A 96 -3.99 -3.24 -0.08
CA GLU A 96 -2.90 -2.64 -0.85
C GLU A 96 -3.36 -1.29 -1.41
N PHE A 97 -2.44 -0.34 -1.49
CA PHE A 97 -2.69 0.98 -2.10
C PHE A 97 -1.56 1.33 -3.06
N ALA A 98 -1.89 2.18 -4.03
CA ALA A 98 -0.92 2.69 -4.97
C ALA A 98 0.00 3.71 -4.29
N ALA A 99 1.31 3.58 -4.50
CA ALA A 99 2.33 4.47 -3.96
C ALA A 99 3.26 4.94 -5.09
N PRO A 100 3.16 6.21 -5.50
CA PRO A 100 4.10 6.84 -6.41
C PRO A 100 5.49 6.97 -5.79
N GLY A 101 6.53 6.52 -6.51
CA GLY A 101 7.92 6.56 -6.03
C GLY A 101 8.78 7.72 -6.56
N CYS A 102 8.23 8.61 -7.38
CA CYS A 102 8.95 9.78 -7.91
C CYS A 102 8.48 11.03 -7.19
N TYR A 103 9.42 11.93 -6.87
CA TYR A 103 9.19 13.14 -6.08
C TYR A 103 9.72 14.40 -6.77
N TYR A 104 10.22 14.24 -8.00
CA TYR A 104 10.78 15.31 -8.80
C TYR A 104 9.93 15.51 -10.05
N GLY A 105 9.05 16.49 -9.99
CA GLY A 105 8.13 16.89 -11.06
C GLY A 105 8.83 17.40 -12.31
N ASN A 106 8.09 17.54 -13.41
CA ASN A 106 8.64 18.08 -14.66
C ASN A 106 9.02 19.57 -14.54
N ASN A 107 8.41 20.28 -13.59
CA ASN A 107 8.68 21.68 -13.28
C ASN A 107 10.03 21.91 -12.58
N LYS A 108 10.55 20.89 -11.89
CA LYS A 108 11.84 20.95 -11.16
C LYS A 108 12.95 20.20 -11.88
N ALA A 109 12.61 19.21 -12.71
CA ALA A 109 13.59 18.37 -13.39
C ALA A 109 14.18 19.06 -14.63
N ASP A 110 15.47 18.83 -14.86
CA ASP A 110 16.10 19.15 -16.15
C ASP A 110 15.48 18.32 -17.27
N LEU A 111 15.18 19.00 -18.38
CA LEU A 111 14.54 18.41 -19.55
C LEU A 111 15.51 18.39 -20.74
N ASN A 112 15.56 17.27 -21.44
CA ASN A 112 16.30 17.12 -22.70
C ASN A 112 15.60 17.84 -23.85
N TYR A 113 14.26 17.88 -23.83
CA TYR A 113 13.42 18.48 -24.87
C TYR A 113 12.02 18.80 -24.34
N ALA A 114 11.32 19.71 -25.00
CA ALA A 114 9.91 19.99 -24.73
C ALA A 114 9.01 18.99 -25.46
N TYR A 115 8.29 18.15 -24.72
CA TYR A 115 7.38 17.16 -25.32
C TYR A 115 6.06 17.82 -25.77
N GLN A 116 5.84 17.85 -27.08
CA GLN A 116 4.60 18.31 -27.71
C GLN A 116 3.90 17.15 -28.43
N GLY A 117 3.44 16.16 -27.66
CA GLY A 117 2.75 14.98 -28.19
C GLY A 117 1.47 14.64 -27.42
N ILE A 118 0.94 13.45 -27.66
CA ILE A 118 -0.22 12.92 -26.94
C ILE A 118 0.11 12.83 -25.45
N ARG A 119 -0.80 13.26 -24.58
CA ARG A 119 -0.63 13.17 -23.11
C ARG A 119 -0.73 11.72 -22.62
N ASP A 120 0.28 10.91 -22.95
CA ASP A 120 0.43 9.53 -22.53
C ASP A 120 1.92 9.24 -22.25
N CYS A 121 2.22 8.85 -21.00
CA CYS A 121 3.54 8.41 -20.56
C CYS A 121 4.12 7.31 -21.46
N ARG A 122 3.30 6.41 -22.00
CA ARG A 122 3.76 5.30 -22.86
C ARG A 122 4.31 5.83 -24.18
N ALA A 123 3.61 6.79 -24.79
CA ALA A 123 4.06 7.44 -26.02
C ALA A 123 5.33 8.26 -25.77
N ALA A 124 5.37 9.04 -24.70
CA ALA A 124 6.56 9.82 -24.35
C ALA A 124 7.78 8.93 -24.00
N ALA A 125 7.56 7.78 -23.35
CA ALA A 125 8.63 6.86 -23.01
C ALA A 125 9.34 6.26 -24.24
N MET A 126 8.67 6.19 -25.39
CA MET A 126 9.29 5.73 -26.65
C MET A 126 10.30 6.73 -27.22
N LEU A 127 10.22 8.01 -26.81
CA LEU A 127 11.12 9.06 -27.26
C LEU A 127 12.26 9.25 -26.25
N LEU A 128 13.37 8.53 -26.44
CA LEU A 128 14.56 8.61 -25.57
C LEU A 128 14.26 8.32 -24.07
N GLY A 129 13.23 7.52 -23.79
CA GLY A 129 12.82 7.25 -22.42
C GLY A 129 12.04 8.41 -21.77
N GLY A 130 11.65 9.44 -22.52
CA GLY A 130 10.90 10.59 -22.03
C GLY A 130 11.70 11.88 -21.96
N MET A 131 11.00 12.98 -21.67
CA MET A 131 11.52 14.36 -21.73
C MET A 131 12.56 14.72 -20.67
N LYS A 132 12.63 13.98 -19.56
CA LYS A 132 13.56 14.27 -18.45
C LYS A 132 14.97 13.77 -18.77
N VAL A 133 15.97 14.51 -18.29
CA VAL A 133 17.35 13.99 -18.17
C VAL A 133 17.37 12.74 -17.29
N CYS A 134 16.53 12.70 -16.25
CA CYS A 134 16.32 11.51 -15.43
C CYS A 134 15.48 10.45 -16.15
N HIS A 135 16.12 9.40 -16.65
CA HIS A 135 15.46 8.32 -17.41
C HIS A 135 14.58 7.37 -16.56
N ILE A 136 14.72 7.41 -15.23
CA ILE A 136 13.98 6.54 -14.30
C ILE A 136 12.81 7.26 -13.61
N GLY A 137 12.62 8.57 -13.84
CA GLY A 137 11.60 9.37 -13.16
C GLY A 137 10.21 9.27 -13.78
N CYS A 138 9.19 9.75 -13.04
CA CYS A 138 7.85 9.95 -13.57
C CYS A 138 7.87 10.94 -14.74
N LEU A 139 7.12 10.67 -15.80
CA LEU A 139 7.01 11.58 -16.95
C LEU A 139 5.93 12.66 -16.78
N GLY A 140 5.07 12.53 -15.76
CA GLY A 140 4.06 13.54 -15.41
C GLY A 140 2.92 13.71 -16.41
N LEU A 141 2.69 12.76 -17.32
CA LEU A 141 1.63 12.86 -18.33
C LEU A 141 0.28 12.24 -17.91
N GLY A 142 0.23 11.56 -16.77
CA GLY A 142 -1.05 11.13 -16.16
C GLY A 142 -1.66 9.82 -16.66
N THR A 143 -0.95 8.97 -17.40
CA THR A 143 -1.50 7.66 -17.85
C THR A 143 -2.04 6.80 -16.69
N CYS A 144 -1.41 6.86 -15.51
CA CYS A 144 -1.89 6.16 -14.32
C CYS A 144 -3.23 6.70 -13.80
N VAL A 145 -3.47 8.01 -13.94
CA VAL A 145 -4.74 8.65 -13.60
C VAL A 145 -5.82 8.20 -14.56
N THR A 146 -5.55 8.23 -15.87
CA THR A 146 -6.48 7.77 -16.91
C THR A 146 -6.84 6.29 -16.77
N ALA A 147 -5.92 5.46 -16.26
CA ALA A 147 -6.17 4.04 -16.02
C ALA A 147 -6.97 3.75 -14.73
N CYS A 148 -7.17 4.74 -13.86
CA CYS A 148 -7.86 4.53 -12.59
C CYS A 148 -9.38 4.62 -12.76
N MET A 149 -10.06 3.46 -12.79
CA MET A 149 -11.53 3.40 -12.88
C MET A 149 -12.25 3.88 -11.61
N PHE A 150 -11.53 4.01 -10.49
CA PHE A 150 -12.07 4.38 -9.17
C PHE A 150 -11.85 5.85 -8.83
N ASN A 151 -11.26 6.65 -9.74
CA ASN A 151 -10.90 8.05 -9.49
C ASN A 151 -10.06 8.25 -8.22
N ALA A 152 -9.24 7.26 -7.86
CA ALA A 152 -8.34 7.30 -6.70
C ALA A 152 -7.02 8.04 -6.97
N LEU A 153 -6.81 8.50 -8.20
CA LEU A 153 -5.57 9.12 -8.66
C LEU A 153 -5.89 10.47 -9.30
N SER A 154 -5.07 11.46 -9.01
CA SER A 154 -5.11 12.79 -9.65
C SER A 154 -3.69 13.28 -9.93
N MET A 155 -3.53 14.30 -10.79
CA MET A 155 -2.22 14.93 -11.00
C MET A 155 -2.07 16.14 -10.08
N GLY A 156 -1.03 16.14 -9.26
CA GLY A 156 -0.66 17.24 -8.39
C GLY A 156 -0.08 18.45 -9.15
N PRO A 157 0.08 19.59 -8.46
CA PRO A 157 0.59 20.84 -9.06
C PRO A 157 2.05 20.73 -9.54
N ASP A 158 2.80 19.78 -9.02
CA ASP A 158 4.16 19.43 -9.44
C ASP A 158 4.21 18.50 -10.66
N GLY A 159 3.06 18.07 -11.17
CA GLY A 159 2.98 17.11 -12.27
C GLY A 159 3.32 15.69 -11.86
N LEU A 160 3.15 15.34 -10.57
CA LEU A 160 3.26 13.97 -10.07
C LEU A 160 1.87 13.42 -9.69
N PRO A 161 1.65 12.10 -9.80
CA PRO A 161 0.37 11.52 -9.40
C PRO A 161 0.22 11.56 -7.87
N VAL A 162 -0.96 11.96 -7.40
CA VAL A 162 -1.39 11.95 -5.99
C VAL A 162 -2.46 10.89 -5.83
N VAL A 163 -2.29 10.02 -4.84
CA VAL A 163 -3.21 8.91 -4.55
C VAL A 163 -4.10 9.28 -3.36
N ASP A 164 -5.41 9.17 -3.59
CA ASP A 164 -6.43 9.15 -2.55
C ASP A 164 -6.51 7.72 -1.98
N GLN A 165 -6.02 7.53 -0.76
CA GLN A 165 -5.95 6.21 -0.11
C GLN A 165 -7.34 5.66 0.26
N GLU A 166 -8.34 6.51 0.44
CA GLU A 166 -9.70 6.06 0.79
C GLU A 166 -10.42 5.47 -0.42
N LYS A 167 -10.14 6.00 -1.62
CA LYS A 167 -10.70 5.49 -2.89
C LYS A 167 -9.86 4.39 -3.52
N CYS A 168 -8.60 4.24 -3.11
CA CYS A 168 -7.69 3.30 -3.75
C CYS A 168 -8.04 1.87 -3.37
N THR A 169 -8.52 1.11 -4.35
CA THR A 169 -8.85 -0.32 -4.19
C THR A 169 -7.65 -1.27 -4.31
N GLY A 170 -6.44 -0.76 -4.54
CA GLY A 170 -5.26 -1.61 -4.71
C GLY A 170 -5.25 -2.48 -5.97
N CYS A 171 -6.07 -2.17 -6.98
CA CYS A 171 -6.24 -3.02 -8.17
C CYS A 171 -5.01 -3.16 -9.10
N GLY A 172 -3.99 -2.32 -8.91
CA GLY A 172 -2.74 -2.37 -9.69
C GLY A 172 -2.84 -1.90 -11.14
N ALA A 173 -3.99 -1.36 -11.60
CA ALA A 173 -4.12 -0.83 -12.96
C ALA A 173 -3.08 0.26 -13.26
N CYS A 174 -2.83 1.14 -12.30
CA CYS A 174 -1.83 2.20 -12.39
C CYS A 174 -0.39 1.68 -12.44
N GLU A 175 -0.10 0.60 -11.71
CA GLU A 175 1.22 -0.06 -11.69
C GLU A 175 1.49 -0.72 -13.05
N LYS A 176 0.54 -1.52 -13.55
CA LYS A 176 0.64 -2.23 -14.84
C LYS A 176 0.83 -1.29 -16.03
N ILE A 177 0.17 -0.12 -16.04
CA ILE A 177 0.23 0.82 -17.17
C ILE A 177 1.46 1.73 -17.12
N CYS A 178 2.19 1.80 -16.00
CA CYS A 178 3.29 2.73 -15.84
C CYS A 178 4.53 2.25 -16.61
N PRO A 179 4.94 2.92 -17.71
CA PRO A 179 6.10 2.49 -18.50
C PRO A 179 7.43 2.65 -17.76
N LYS A 180 7.41 3.33 -16.59
CA LYS A 180 8.58 3.60 -15.76
C LYS A 180 8.59 2.83 -14.44
N ASN A 181 7.56 2.02 -14.16
CA ASN A 181 7.41 1.27 -12.91
C ASN A 181 7.58 2.13 -11.64
N ILE A 182 7.13 3.40 -11.72
CA ILE A 182 7.27 4.40 -10.66
C ILE A 182 6.19 4.26 -9.60
N ILE A 183 4.96 4.04 -10.02
CA ILE A 183 3.85 3.79 -9.11
C ILE A 183 3.76 2.29 -8.88
N ARG A 184 3.78 1.88 -7.61
CA ARG A 184 3.74 0.46 -7.21
C ARG A 184 2.67 0.23 -6.16
N LEU A 185 2.17 -1.00 -6.06
CA LEU A 185 1.32 -1.40 -4.94
C LEU A 185 2.15 -1.66 -3.68
N THR A 186 1.63 -1.19 -2.55
CA THR A 186 2.24 -1.41 -1.25
C THR A 186 1.18 -1.60 -0.16
N SER A 187 1.60 -2.16 0.97
CA SER A 187 0.76 -2.43 2.13
C SER A 187 1.52 -2.01 3.40
N VAL A 188 0.87 -2.01 4.57
CA VAL A 188 1.54 -1.77 5.85
C VAL A 188 2.59 -2.84 6.11
N THR A 189 2.22 -4.12 5.99
CA THR A 189 3.14 -5.25 6.18
C THR A 189 4.33 -5.11 5.26
N ARG A 190 4.11 -4.91 3.95
CA ARG A 190 5.19 -4.74 2.98
C ARG A 190 6.08 -3.56 3.35
N ARG A 191 5.52 -2.45 3.83
CA ARG A 191 6.32 -1.31 4.30
C ARG A 191 7.05 -1.58 5.60
N ILE A 192 6.60 -2.47 6.49
CA ILE A 192 7.30 -2.80 7.73
C ILE A 192 8.47 -3.76 7.45
N ILE A 193 8.20 -4.86 6.75
CA ILE A 193 9.17 -5.96 6.59
C ILE A 193 10.19 -5.73 5.47
N ARG A 194 9.95 -4.75 4.59
CA ARG A 194 10.81 -4.54 3.43
C ARG A 194 12.19 -4.04 3.82
N GLU A 195 13.19 -4.78 3.37
CA GLU A 195 14.57 -4.34 3.29
C GLU A 195 14.79 -3.46 2.05
N TYR A 196 15.67 -2.47 2.16
CA TYR A 196 16.02 -1.57 1.06
C TYR A 196 17.45 -1.83 0.60
N THR A 197 17.59 -2.31 -0.63
CA THR A 197 18.89 -2.73 -1.18
C THR A 197 19.43 -1.74 -2.20
N VAL A 198 20.69 -1.88 -2.59
CA VAL A 198 21.34 -1.08 -3.64
C VAL A 198 20.67 -1.24 -5.02
N GLN A 199 19.91 -2.32 -5.24
CA GLN A 199 19.20 -2.57 -6.50
C GLN A 199 17.87 -1.80 -6.58
N ASP A 200 17.38 -1.28 -5.45
CA ASP A 200 16.19 -0.46 -5.42
C ASP A 200 16.52 1.00 -5.73
N CYS A 201 15.62 1.68 -6.44
CA CYS A 201 15.68 3.13 -6.62
C CYS A 201 15.31 3.87 -5.32
N THR A 202 16.16 3.76 -4.30
CA THR A 202 15.98 4.31 -2.96
C THR A 202 17.16 5.19 -2.56
N THR A 203 16.91 6.12 -1.65
CA THR A 203 17.95 7.06 -1.22
C THR A 203 19.06 6.36 -0.42
N PRO A 204 20.33 6.76 -0.57
CA PRO A 204 21.43 6.18 0.20
C PRO A 204 21.20 6.23 1.71
N CYS A 205 20.68 7.35 2.21
CA CYS A 205 20.38 7.53 3.63
C CYS A 205 19.32 6.55 4.15
N GLN A 206 18.29 6.24 3.35
CA GLN A 206 17.28 5.24 3.69
C GLN A 206 17.88 3.83 3.74
N ARG A 207 18.79 3.49 2.82
CA ARG A 207 19.49 2.20 2.79
C ARG A 207 20.47 2.05 3.96
N ALA A 208 21.14 3.13 4.35
CA ALA A 208 22.07 3.16 5.47
C ALA A 208 21.37 3.15 6.84
N CYS A 209 20.08 3.50 6.90
CA CYS A 209 19.29 3.43 8.12
C CYS A 209 18.94 1.97 8.44
N PRO A 210 19.30 1.42 9.63
CA PRO A 210 18.94 0.05 9.99
C PRO A 210 17.43 -0.20 10.03
N SER A 211 16.65 0.83 10.36
CA SER A 211 15.19 0.76 10.32
C SER A 211 14.61 1.01 8.92
N GLY A 212 15.41 1.46 7.95
CA GLY A 212 14.95 1.77 6.59
C GLY A 212 13.95 2.93 6.52
N LEU A 213 14.10 3.96 7.35
CA LEU A 213 13.22 5.13 7.35
C LEU A 213 13.20 5.82 5.98
N ASP A 214 12.02 6.27 5.52
CA ASP A 214 11.91 7.16 4.35
C ASP A 214 12.33 8.59 4.75
N ILE A 215 13.64 8.78 4.87
CA ILE A 215 14.27 10.03 5.31
C ILE A 215 13.92 11.18 4.40
N ARG A 216 13.95 10.93 3.08
CA ARG A 216 13.57 11.93 2.09
C ARG A 216 12.13 12.39 2.29
N LYS A 217 11.19 11.48 2.59
CA LYS A 217 9.77 11.86 2.84
C LYS A 217 9.63 12.71 4.09
N TYR A 218 10.13 12.26 5.24
CA TYR A 218 9.88 12.99 6.48
C TYR A 218 10.64 14.32 6.53
N VAL A 219 11.83 14.42 5.90
CA VAL A 219 12.55 15.69 5.75
C VAL A 219 11.82 16.64 4.81
N GLY A 220 11.26 16.13 3.70
CA GLY A 220 10.42 16.93 2.81
C GLY A 220 9.19 17.51 3.52
N LEU A 221 8.50 16.69 4.33
CA LEU A 221 7.36 17.15 5.13
C LEU A 221 7.76 18.22 6.16
N ILE A 222 8.95 18.11 6.77
CA ILE A 222 9.50 19.17 7.64
C ILE A 222 9.70 20.48 6.86
N GLN A 223 10.22 20.40 5.64
CA GLN A 223 10.41 21.56 4.78
C GLN A 223 9.08 22.24 4.41
N GLU A 224 8.02 21.45 4.25
CA GLU A 224 6.66 21.92 3.97
C GLU A 224 5.92 22.43 5.23
N GLY A 225 6.49 22.23 6.43
CA GLY A 225 5.88 22.59 7.71
C GLY A 225 4.91 21.55 8.27
N ASP A 226 4.74 20.41 7.60
CA ASP A 226 3.91 19.29 8.07
C ASP A 226 4.69 18.38 9.04
N TYR A 227 4.85 18.85 10.27
CA TYR A 227 5.56 18.10 11.31
C TYR A 227 4.79 16.85 11.76
N ALA A 228 3.45 16.89 11.74
CA ALA A 228 2.62 15.75 12.11
C ALA A 228 2.75 14.61 11.09
N GLY A 229 2.68 14.92 9.79
CA GLY A 229 2.93 13.97 8.72
C GLY A 229 4.36 13.41 8.77
N SER A 230 5.35 14.27 9.05
CA SER A 230 6.74 13.83 9.23
C SER A 230 6.88 12.78 10.34
N LEU A 231 6.27 13.03 11.51
CA LEU A 231 6.25 12.08 12.63
C LEU A 231 5.53 10.79 12.30
N ALA A 232 4.39 10.85 11.59
CA ALA A 232 3.67 9.67 11.14
C ALA A 232 4.57 8.78 10.27
N VAL A 233 5.34 9.38 9.35
CA VAL A 233 6.31 8.66 8.50
C VAL A 233 7.45 8.05 9.32
N ILE A 234 8.01 8.78 10.29
CA ILE A 234 9.06 8.24 11.17
C ILE A 234 8.54 7.03 11.94
N LYS A 235 7.34 7.16 12.52
CA LYS A 235 6.66 6.11 13.30
C LYS A 235 6.22 4.93 12.43
N GLU A 236 6.18 5.04 11.10
CA GLU A 236 5.98 3.86 10.25
C GLU A 236 7.03 2.76 10.47
N ARG A 237 8.23 3.09 10.99
CA ARG A 237 9.28 2.10 11.25
C ARG A 237 10.06 2.30 12.55
N MET A 238 9.71 3.29 13.35
CA MET A 238 10.47 3.64 14.55
C MET A 238 9.55 3.73 15.78
N PRO A 239 9.51 2.70 16.64
CA PRO A 239 8.74 2.72 17.88
C PRO A 239 9.26 3.75 18.89
N PHE A 240 10.56 4.06 18.85
CA PHE A 240 11.25 4.93 19.81
C PHE A 240 11.90 6.16 19.16
N PRO A 241 11.13 7.05 18.51
CA PRO A 241 11.70 8.15 17.73
C PRO A 241 12.41 9.19 18.62
N SER A 242 11.91 9.45 19.84
CA SER A 242 12.50 10.42 20.77
C SER A 242 13.81 9.92 21.38
N VAL A 243 13.88 8.62 21.69
CA VAL A 243 15.11 7.96 22.14
C VAL A 243 16.13 7.92 21.00
N ILE A 244 15.74 7.38 19.84
CA ILE A 244 16.67 7.14 18.72
C ILE A 244 17.19 8.47 18.17
N SER A 245 16.42 9.57 18.19
CA SER A 245 16.94 10.89 17.79
C SER A 245 18.08 11.45 18.66
N ARG A 246 18.39 10.83 19.81
CA ARG A 246 19.46 11.26 20.72
C ARG A 246 20.64 10.31 20.80
N ILE A 247 20.37 9.01 20.67
CA ILE A 247 21.40 7.98 20.84
C ILE A 247 21.87 7.38 19.50
N CYS A 248 21.17 7.65 18.40
CA CYS A 248 21.54 7.15 17.08
C CYS A 248 22.92 7.67 16.66
N PRO A 249 23.79 6.81 16.10
CA PRO A 249 25.06 7.23 15.51
C PRO A 249 24.91 7.89 14.14
N ALA A 250 23.67 8.18 13.70
CA ALA A 250 23.36 8.87 12.46
C ALA A 250 23.97 8.26 11.19
N LEU A 251 23.93 6.91 11.06
CA LEU A 251 24.51 6.20 9.91
C LEU A 251 24.07 6.73 8.54
N CYS A 252 22.81 7.17 8.47
CA CYS A 252 22.21 7.77 7.30
C CYS A 252 22.89 9.05 6.80
N GLU A 253 23.64 9.74 7.64
CA GLU A 253 24.34 10.97 7.32
C GLU A 253 25.70 10.71 6.66
N PHE A 254 26.35 9.58 6.93
CA PHE A 254 27.65 9.23 6.33
C PHE A 254 27.56 8.96 4.83
N ASP A 255 26.44 8.37 4.37
CA ASP A 255 26.19 8.08 2.95
C ASP A 255 25.35 9.15 2.25
N CYS A 256 25.16 10.32 2.87
CA CYS A 256 24.29 11.34 2.32
C CYS A 256 24.82 11.84 0.97
N ARG A 257 24.00 11.76 -0.08
CA ARG A 257 24.36 12.23 -1.43
C ARG A 257 24.74 13.72 -1.48
N ARG A 258 24.26 14.51 -0.51
CA ARG A 258 24.58 15.94 -0.40
C ARG A 258 26.08 16.20 -0.18
N LEU A 259 26.83 15.23 0.35
CA LEU A 259 28.29 15.27 0.46
C LEU A 259 29.01 15.46 -0.88
N LEU A 260 28.36 15.16 -2.01
CA LEU A 260 28.91 15.43 -3.34
C LEU A 260 28.92 16.93 -3.71
N GLN A 261 28.17 17.74 -2.98
CA GLN A 261 28.03 19.18 -3.21
C GLN A 261 28.65 19.98 -2.06
N ASP A 262 28.29 19.65 -0.82
CA ASP A 262 28.78 20.33 0.39
C ASP A 262 28.87 19.35 1.58
N GLU A 263 28.00 19.50 2.58
CA GLU A 263 27.97 18.71 3.79
C GLU A 263 26.73 17.83 3.90
N THR A 264 26.71 16.95 4.88
CA THR A 264 25.56 16.09 5.10
C THR A 264 24.35 16.88 5.59
N VAL A 265 23.15 16.35 5.34
CA VAL A 265 21.95 16.91 5.95
C VAL A 265 21.94 16.46 7.41
N ALA A 266 21.64 17.37 8.35
CA ALA A 266 21.50 17.06 9.77
C ALA A 266 20.20 16.25 10.04
N ILE A 267 20.12 15.06 9.47
CA ILE A 267 18.96 14.17 9.45
C ILE A 267 18.53 13.81 10.87
N ASN A 268 19.47 13.48 11.75
CA ASN A 268 19.18 13.11 13.12
C ASN A 268 18.69 14.30 13.95
N ASP A 269 19.22 15.50 13.71
CA ASP A 269 18.75 16.73 14.36
C ASP A 269 17.36 17.15 13.89
N LEU A 270 17.07 17.01 12.59
CA LEU A 270 15.72 17.22 12.04
C LEU A 270 14.72 16.25 12.66
N LYS A 271 15.10 14.97 12.81
CA LYS A 271 14.29 13.97 13.51
C LYS A 271 14.08 14.35 14.98
N ARG A 272 15.12 14.81 15.67
CA ARG A 272 15.03 15.30 17.06
C ARG A 272 14.08 16.49 17.17
N PHE A 273 14.20 17.46 16.26
CA PHE A 273 13.35 18.65 16.22
C PHE A 273 11.86 18.29 16.16
N VAL A 274 11.45 17.39 15.25
CA VAL A 274 10.03 17.00 15.16
C VAL A 274 9.55 16.18 16.37
N CYS A 275 10.41 15.34 16.95
CA CYS A 275 10.07 14.63 18.19
C CYS A 275 9.87 15.60 19.36
N ASP A 276 10.74 16.61 19.47
CA ASP A 276 10.64 17.64 20.51
C ASP A 276 9.44 18.56 20.27
N TYR A 277 9.08 18.82 19.01
CA TYR A 277 7.84 19.51 18.64
C TYR A 277 6.62 18.73 19.14
N GLU A 278 6.53 17.42 18.86
CA GLU A 278 5.43 16.56 19.32
C GLU A 278 5.25 16.64 20.85
N ARG A 279 6.37 16.50 21.58
CA ARG A 279 6.38 16.53 23.04
C ARG A 279 5.91 17.86 23.60
N LYS A 280 6.34 18.98 23.00
CA LYS A 280 5.93 20.32 23.41
C LYS A 280 4.43 20.57 23.20
N GLN A 281 3.87 20.02 22.11
CA GLN A 281 2.43 20.11 21.85
C GLN A 281 1.62 19.16 22.73
N SER A 282 2.25 18.19 23.38
CA SER A 282 1.57 17.11 24.14
C SER A 282 0.51 16.36 23.32
N GLN A 283 0.63 16.41 21.99
CA GLN A 283 -0.27 15.75 21.06
C GLN A 283 0.49 14.64 20.36
N ARG A 284 0.13 13.40 20.67
CA ARG A 284 0.80 12.23 20.11
C ARG A 284 0.24 11.88 18.74
N ILE A 285 1.13 11.75 17.77
CA ILE A 285 0.82 11.21 16.45
C ILE A 285 0.99 9.69 16.48
N GLN A 286 -0.02 8.97 16.01
CA GLN A 286 0.03 7.52 15.83
C GLN A 286 0.21 7.15 14.36
N PRO A 287 0.99 6.10 14.04
CA PRO A 287 1.04 5.59 12.68
C PRO A 287 -0.28 4.90 12.32
N TYR A 288 -0.47 4.64 11.03
CA TYR A 288 -1.54 3.76 10.58
C TYR A 288 -1.44 2.36 11.21
N LYS A 289 -2.61 1.84 11.61
CA LYS A 289 -2.81 0.48 12.13
C LYS A 289 -3.74 -0.28 11.19
N ALA A 290 -3.37 -1.50 10.82
CA ALA A 290 -4.23 -2.38 10.04
C ALA A 290 -5.51 -2.76 10.81
N PRO A 291 -6.59 -3.16 10.11
CA PRO A 291 -7.79 -3.70 10.74
C PRO A 291 -7.48 -4.84 11.72
N ALA A 292 -8.31 -4.99 12.76
CA ALA A 292 -8.11 -5.98 13.80
C ALA A 292 -8.26 -7.40 13.23
N THR A 293 -7.29 -8.28 13.48
CA THR A 293 -7.33 -9.66 12.94
C THR A 293 -7.82 -10.71 13.94
N ASP A 294 -8.29 -10.29 15.12
CA ASP A 294 -8.66 -11.13 16.28
C ASP A 294 -7.59 -12.13 16.78
N LYS A 295 -6.33 -11.94 16.39
CA LYS A 295 -5.20 -12.77 16.84
C LYS A 295 -4.52 -12.11 18.03
N ASN A 296 -4.20 -12.93 19.03
CA ASN A 296 -3.48 -12.52 20.24
C ASN A 296 -2.02 -12.96 20.17
N VAL A 297 -1.11 -12.08 20.57
CA VAL A 297 0.34 -12.32 20.58
C VAL A 297 0.90 -11.93 21.95
N ALA A 298 1.51 -12.91 22.63
CA ALA A 298 2.26 -12.68 23.85
C ALA A 298 3.72 -12.37 23.52
N VAL A 299 4.26 -11.31 24.10
CA VAL A 299 5.66 -10.90 23.99
C VAL A 299 6.30 -10.98 25.37
N ILE A 300 7.40 -11.72 25.50
CA ILE A 300 8.08 -11.90 26.78
C ILE A 300 9.27 -10.91 26.85
N GLY A 301 9.22 -9.97 27.78
CA GLY A 301 10.20 -8.92 27.98
C GLY A 301 9.73 -7.54 27.48
N GLY A 302 9.70 -6.56 28.38
CA GLY A 302 9.41 -5.15 28.14
C GLY A 302 10.64 -4.31 27.82
N GLY A 303 11.71 -4.93 27.32
CA GLY A 303 12.87 -4.23 26.76
C GLY A 303 12.61 -3.67 25.36
N VAL A 304 13.61 -3.03 24.76
CA VAL A 304 13.48 -2.39 23.43
C VAL A 304 13.01 -3.34 22.33
N GLU A 305 13.50 -4.59 22.34
CA GLU A 305 13.15 -5.58 21.32
C GLU A 305 11.70 -6.05 21.48
N GLY A 306 11.29 -6.40 22.70
CA GLY A 306 9.92 -6.84 22.96
C GLY A 306 8.90 -5.72 22.73
N LEU A 307 9.20 -4.50 23.16
CA LEU A 307 8.36 -3.34 22.88
C LEU A 307 8.27 -3.02 21.38
N ALA A 308 9.39 -3.15 20.64
CA ALA A 308 9.38 -2.98 19.18
C ALA A 308 8.55 -4.09 18.50
N ALA A 309 8.69 -5.34 18.93
CA ALA A 309 7.89 -6.46 18.44
C ALA A 309 6.40 -6.20 18.68
N ALA A 310 6.02 -5.85 19.91
CA ALA A 310 4.64 -5.55 20.28
C ALA A 310 4.07 -4.37 19.47
N TYR A 311 4.88 -3.32 19.25
CA TYR A 311 4.51 -2.18 18.42
C TYR A 311 4.17 -2.58 16.99
N PHE A 312 5.05 -3.34 16.33
CA PHE A 312 4.79 -3.78 14.95
C PHE A 312 3.64 -4.78 14.87
N THR A 313 3.53 -5.70 15.83
CA THR A 313 2.41 -6.64 15.95
C THR A 313 1.08 -5.91 16.07
N ALA A 314 1.00 -4.88 16.93
CA ALA A 314 -0.19 -4.05 17.06
C ALA A 314 -0.52 -3.31 15.76
N ARG A 315 0.50 -2.78 15.05
CA ARG A 315 0.32 -2.12 13.74
C ARG A 315 -0.21 -3.04 12.65
N LEU A 316 0.09 -4.33 12.74
CA LEU A 316 -0.44 -5.36 11.85
C LEU A 316 -1.86 -5.82 12.23
N GLY A 317 -2.48 -5.20 13.25
CA GLY A 317 -3.87 -5.46 13.63
C GLY A 317 -4.03 -6.56 14.69
N HIS A 318 -2.93 -7.13 15.19
CA HIS A 318 -2.98 -8.16 16.23
C HIS A 318 -3.05 -7.51 17.63
N ALA A 319 -3.71 -8.18 18.58
CA ALA A 319 -3.67 -7.79 19.98
C ALA A 319 -2.34 -8.25 20.60
N ALA A 320 -1.49 -7.31 20.99
CA ALA A 320 -0.17 -7.58 21.57
C ALA A 320 -0.18 -7.34 23.09
N THR A 321 0.27 -8.33 23.86
CA THR A 321 0.45 -8.24 25.31
C THR A 321 1.89 -8.54 25.68
N VAL A 322 2.54 -7.60 26.36
CA VAL A 322 3.94 -7.69 26.79
C VAL A 322 3.96 -8.12 28.25
N PHE A 323 4.75 -9.15 28.58
CA PHE A 323 4.96 -9.61 29.94
C PHE A 323 6.37 -9.22 30.37
N GLU A 324 6.48 -8.30 31.34
CA GLU A 324 7.76 -7.88 31.92
C GLU A 324 7.86 -8.33 33.38
N LYS A 325 9.06 -8.77 33.77
CA LYS A 325 9.39 -9.19 35.13
C LYS A 325 9.63 -7.99 36.05
N THR A 326 10.21 -6.91 35.54
CA THR A 326 10.51 -5.69 36.30
C THR A 326 9.31 -4.77 36.45
N GLU A 327 9.33 -3.88 37.44
CA GLU A 327 8.25 -2.92 37.68
C GLU A 327 8.14 -1.83 36.60
N VAL A 328 9.20 -1.64 35.81
CA VAL A 328 9.26 -0.60 34.78
C VAL A 328 9.69 -1.17 33.43
N LEU A 329 9.02 -0.74 32.37
CA LEU A 329 9.36 -1.06 30.99
C LEU A 329 10.63 -0.32 30.53
N GLY A 330 11.25 -0.76 29.45
CA GLY A 330 12.39 -0.12 28.79
C GLY A 330 13.71 -0.88 28.89
N GLY A 331 13.77 -1.94 29.71
CA GLY A 331 14.91 -2.86 29.81
C GLY A 331 16.26 -2.14 29.94
N ILE A 332 17.21 -2.52 29.09
CA ILE A 332 18.59 -2.00 29.12
C ILE A 332 18.70 -0.48 28.94
N LEU A 333 17.72 0.19 28.30
CA LEU A 333 17.74 1.65 28.16
C LEU A 333 17.59 2.38 29.48
N ARG A 334 17.02 1.73 30.51
CA ARG A 334 16.92 2.31 31.86
C ARG A 334 18.27 2.47 32.53
N THR A 335 19.28 1.68 32.15
CA THR A 335 20.56 1.56 32.88
C THR A 335 21.81 1.81 32.04
N ALA A 336 21.81 1.47 30.75
CA ALA A 336 23.05 1.44 29.95
C ALA A 336 23.45 2.79 29.34
N ILE A 337 22.52 3.73 29.19
CA ILE A 337 22.79 5.04 28.58
C ILE A 337 22.86 6.13 29.66
N ALA A 338 23.94 6.91 29.61
CA ALA A 338 24.14 8.05 30.50
C ALA A 338 22.99 9.06 30.42
N ARG A 339 22.58 9.62 31.56
CA ARG A 339 21.36 10.44 31.69
C ARG A 339 21.46 11.76 30.92
N GLU A 340 22.66 12.26 30.70
CA GLU A 340 22.96 13.45 29.92
C GLU A 340 22.66 13.23 28.42
N ARG A 341 22.71 11.97 27.95
CA ARG A 341 22.37 11.59 26.58
C ARG A 341 20.91 11.17 26.43
N LEU A 342 20.39 10.45 27.43
CA LEU A 342 19.02 9.94 27.43
C LEU A 342 18.37 10.10 28.80
N THR A 343 17.42 11.03 28.89
CA THR A 343 16.59 11.21 30.07
C THR A 343 15.41 10.22 30.06
N MET A 344 14.94 9.81 31.23
CA MET A 344 13.93 8.75 31.34
C MET A 344 12.54 9.20 30.91
N ASP A 345 12.21 10.48 31.05
CA ASP A 345 10.98 11.08 30.54
C ASP A 345 10.83 10.93 29.01
N LEU A 346 11.93 10.85 28.26
CA LEU A 346 11.90 10.58 26.82
C LEU A 346 11.60 9.12 26.50
N LEU A 347 12.19 8.22 27.28
CA LEU A 347 11.92 6.79 27.16
C LEU A 347 10.46 6.50 27.54
N ASP A 348 9.99 7.07 28.64
CA ASP A 348 8.59 6.99 29.08
C ASP A 348 7.65 7.59 28.04
N TRP A 349 8.02 8.71 27.41
CA TRP A 349 7.26 9.28 26.32
C TRP A 349 7.07 8.30 25.16
N ASP A 350 8.13 7.65 24.69
CA ASP A 350 8.02 6.70 23.58
C ASP A 350 7.27 5.43 23.99
N ILE A 351 7.50 4.90 25.19
CA ILE A 351 6.78 3.72 25.74
C ILE A 351 5.28 3.98 25.84
N GLN A 352 4.88 5.14 26.36
CA GLN A 352 3.48 5.53 26.41
C GLN A 352 2.87 5.59 25.00
N GLY A 353 3.66 5.92 23.98
CA GLY A 353 3.17 5.90 22.59
C GLY A 353 2.86 4.50 22.07
N ILE A 354 3.62 3.51 22.52
CA ILE A 354 3.35 2.10 22.25
C ILE A 354 2.08 1.65 23.00
N GLN A 355 1.88 2.11 24.24
CA GLN A 355 0.65 1.87 24.99
C GLN A 355 -0.58 2.47 24.30
N ASP A 356 -0.48 3.74 23.89
CA ASP A 356 -1.55 4.49 23.23
C ASP A 356 -1.94 3.89 21.86
N LEU A 357 -1.05 3.07 21.26
CA LEU A 357 -1.35 2.32 20.04
C LEU A 357 -2.26 1.10 20.32
N GLY A 358 -2.39 0.69 21.58
CA GLY A 358 -3.21 -0.44 22.03
C GLY A 358 -2.42 -1.67 22.47
N VAL A 359 -1.11 -1.55 22.74
CA VAL A 359 -0.32 -2.63 23.35
C VAL A 359 -0.64 -2.70 24.85
N THR A 360 -0.86 -3.91 25.36
CA THR A 360 -1.06 -4.15 26.79
C THR A 360 0.22 -4.65 27.44
N PHE A 361 0.39 -4.38 28.74
CA PHE A 361 1.55 -4.76 29.56
C PHE A 361 1.10 -5.45 30.84
#